data_AF-A0A3D8I342-F1
#
_entry.id   AF-A0A3D8I342-F1
#
_cell.length_a   1.000
_cell.length_b   1.000
_cell.length_c   1.000
_cell.angle_alpha   90.00
_cell.angle_beta   90.00
_cell.angle_gamma   90.00
#
_symmetry.space_group_name_H-M   'P 1'
#
loop_
_entity.id
_entity.type
_entity.pdbx_description
1 polymer ?
#
loop_
_entity_poly.entity_id
_entity_poly.type
_entity_poly.pdbx_seq_one_letter_code
_entity_poly.pdbx_strand_id
1 'polypeptide(L)'
;VKRQDFSGIESWDTGKVENMVSMFYKAEAFNQNINAWDVGSVKNMQGMFAGAKSFNQPLNSWNVSNVKDMSFMFYGAKSFNQPLNSWNVSNVKDMSFMFYGAESFNQPLNSWNVSNVENMWSMFAGAKSFNQNLDSWNVSSVESMDDIFKDSPLQDNPPKWYNKPK
;
A
#
# COMPACT_ATOMS: atom_id res chain seq x y z
N VAL A 1 -15.53 -6.98 -20.79
CA VAL A 1 -14.20 -7.04 -21.43
C VAL A 1 -13.21 -6.35 -20.50
N LYS A 2 -12.09 -6.99 -20.13
CA LYS A 2 -11.05 -6.32 -19.32
C LYS A 2 -10.18 -5.49 -20.27
N ARG A 3 -10.01 -4.19 -20.01
CA ARG A 3 -9.12 -3.29 -20.76
C ARG A 3 -7.69 -3.85 -20.73
N GLN A 4 -7.04 -3.92 -21.89
CA GLN A 4 -5.66 -4.42 -22.05
C GLN A 4 -4.70 -3.32 -22.49
N ASP A 5 -5.18 -2.37 -23.30
CA ASP A 5 -4.44 -1.19 -23.70
C ASP A 5 -4.76 -0.01 -22.80
N PHE A 6 -3.73 0.52 -22.15
CA PHE A 6 -3.80 1.64 -21.22
C PHE A 6 -2.98 2.84 -21.72
N SER A 7 -2.52 2.83 -22.97
CA SER A 7 -1.79 3.96 -23.56
C SER A 7 -2.57 5.27 -23.44
N GLY A 8 -1.83 6.39 -23.28
CA GLY A 8 -2.38 7.73 -23.08
C GLY A 8 -2.81 8.04 -21.64
N ILE A 9 -2.78 7.07 -20.73
CA ILE A 9 -3.11 7.29 -19.32
C ILE A 9 -2.02 8.08 -18.59
N GLU A 10 -0.77 7.95 -19.04
CA GLU A 10 0.41 8.63 -18.52
C GLU A 10 0.33 10.16 -18.62
N SER A 11 -0.49 10.69 -19.53
CA SER A 11 -0.64 12.12 -19.78
C SER A 11 -1.92 12.73 -19.18
N TRP A 12 -2.66 11.98 -18.36
CA TRP A 12 -3.86 12.51 -17.71
C TRP A 12 -3.50 13.60 -16.70
N ASP A 13 -4.26 14.70 -16.70
CA ASP A 13 -4.22 15.69 -15.62
C ASP A 13 -5.03 15.17 -14.43
N THR A 14 -4.31 14.68 -13.41
CA THR A 14 -4.89 14.14 -12.18
C THR A 14 -4.85 15.12 -11.01
N GLY A 15 -4.34 16.35 -11.18
CA GLY A 15 -4.01 17.25 -10.08
C GLY A 15 -5.19 17.70 -9.22
N LYS A 16 -6.42 17.56 -9.73
CA LYS A 16 -7.68 17.86 -9.01
C LYS A 16 -8.43 16.62 -8.51
N VAL A 17 -7.91 15.43 -8.78
CA VAL A 17 -8.56 14.18 -8.36
C VAL A 17 -8.40 14.03 -6.85
N GLU A 18 -9.51 13.91 -6.12
CA GLU A 18 -9.49 13.68 -4.67
C GLU A 18 -9.74 12.21 -4.29
N ASN A 19 -10.28 11.41 -5.21
CA ASN A 19 -10.71 10.03 -4.96
C ASN A 19 -10.23 9.12 -6.11
N MET A 20 -9.40 8.12 -5.77
CA MET A 20 -8.87 7.11 -6.69
C MET A 20 -9.30 5.69 -6.30
N VAL A 21 -10.41 5.56 -5.55
CA VAL A 21 -10.93 4.28 -5.05
C VAL A 21 -11.10 3.30 -6.22
N SER A 22 -10.48 2.12 -6.09
CA SER A 22 -10.65 0.98 -7.00
C SER A 22 -10.34 1.25 -8.48
N MET A 23 -9.57 2.30 -8.80
CA MET A 23 -9.35 2.76 -10.17
C MET A 23 -8.83 1.66 -11.12
N PHE A 24 -7.95 0.79 -10.65
CA PHE A 24 -7.39 -0.35 -11.37
C PHE A 24 -7.78 -1.70 -10.75
N TYR A 25 -8.92 -1.75 -10.05
CA TYR A 25 -9.39 -2.98 -9.41
C TYR A 25 -9.54 -4.13 -10.41
N LYS A 26 -8.87 -5.26 -10.13
CA LYS A 26 -8.80 -6.47 -10.96
C LYS A 26 -8.35 -6.23 -12.41
N ALA A 27 -7.68 -5.11 -12.68
CA ALA A 27 -6.99 -4.86 -13.93
C ALA A 27 -5.69 -5.68 -13.97
N GLU A 28 -5.83 -7.00 -14.08
CA GLU A 28 -4.72 -7.96 -13.88
C GLU A 28 -3.49 -7.67 -14.75
N ALA A 29 -3.70 -7.15 -15.97
CA ALA A 29 -2.64 -6.81 -16.93
C ALA A 29 -2.14 -5.36 -16.82
N PHE A 30 -2.69 -4.53 -15.92
CA PHE A 30 -2.27 -3.15 -15.77
C PHE A 30 -0.83 -3.08 -15.26
N ASN A 31 0.04 -2.42 -16.03
CA ASN A 31 1.45 -2.21 -15.68
C ASN A 31 2.01 -0.93 -16.33
N GLN A 32 1.16 0.09 -16.55
CA GLN A 32 1.61 1.35 -17.15
C GLN A 32 2.30 2.24 -16.13
N ASN A 33 3.33 2.95 -16.57
CA ASN A 33 4.05 3.90 -15.73
C ASN A 33 3.20 5.16 -15.56
N ILE A 34 2.72 5.36 -14.34
CA ILE A 34 1.92 6.52 -13.91
C ILE A 34 2.63 7.34 -12.82
N ASN A 35 3.94 7.20 -12.70
CA ASN A 35 4.75 7.92 -11.72
C ASN A 35 4.70 9.45 -11.95
N ALA A 36 4.35 9.88 -13.17
CA ALA A 36 4.20 11.29 -13.54
C ALA A 36 2.87 11.93 -13.09
N TRP A 37 1.92 11.14 -12.58
CA TRP A 37 0.64 11.68 -12.09
C TRP A 37 0.82 12.59 -10.88
N ASP A 38 0.11 13.72 -10.89
CA ASP A 38 -0.07 14.55 -9.71
C ASP A 38 -1.20 13.98 -8.85
N VAL A 39 -0.84 13.35 -7.74
CA VAL A 39 -1.78 12.79 -6.76
C VAL A 39 -1.88 13.63 -5.48
N GLY A 40 -1.33 14.84 -5.48
CA GLY A 40 -1.23 15.68 -4.29
C GLY A 40 -2.59 16.05 -3.67
N SER A 41 -3.66 16.09 -4.46
CA SER A 41 -5.02 16.37 -3.97
C SER A 41 -5.78 15.12 -3.49
N VAL A 42 -5.23 13.92 -3.70
CA VAL A 42 -5.93 12.66 -3.41
C VAL A 42 -6.05 12.44 -1.91
N LYS A 43 -7.26 12.10 -1.45
CA LYS A 43 -7.59 11.80 -0.06
C LYS A 43 -7.92 10.33 0.17
N ASN A 44 -8.35 9.60 -0.86
CA ASN A 44 -8.72 8.19 -0.78
C ASN A 44 -8.10 7.39 -1.94
N MET A 45 -7.30 6.38 -1.61
CA MET A 45 -6.64 5.44 -2.54
C MET A 45 -7.08 3.98 -2.30
N GLN A 46 -8.20 3.77 -1.60
CA GLN A 46 -8.71 2.45 -1.24
C GLN A 46 -8.78 1.53 -2.46
N GLY A 47 -8.10 0.40 -2.40
CA GLY A 47 -8.15 -0.64 -3.42
C GLY A 47 -7.67 -0.20 -4.81
N MET A 48 -6.94 0.92 -4.95
CA MET A 48 -6.58 1.48 -6.26
C MET A 48 -5.93 0.45 -7.21
N PHE A 49 -5.04 -0.41 -6.70
CA PHE A 49 -4.38 -1.48 -7.46
C PHE A 49 -4.78 -2.88 -7.00
N ALA A 50 -5.89 -3.02 -6.26
CA ALA A 50 -6.31 -4.32 -5.74
C ALA A 50 -6.59 -5.30 -6.89
N GLY A 51 -5.83 -6.40 -6.94
CA GLY A 51 -5.89 -7.42 -7.99
C GLY A 51 -5.20 -7.05 -9.30
N ALA A 52 -4.45 -5.94 -9.37
CA ALA A 52 -3.59 -5.60 -10.51
C ALA A 52 -2.30 -6.45 -10.48
N LYS A 53 -2.45 -7.75 -10.75
CA LYS A 53 -1.41 -8.78 -10.53
C LYS A 53 -0.07 -8.47 -11.21
N SER A 54 -0.08 -7.85 -12.39
CA SER A 54 1.12 -7.51 -13.17
C SER A 54 1.73 -6.14 -12.83
N PHE A 55 1.07 -5.32 -12.00
CA PHE A 55 1.52 -3.97 -11.72
C PHE A 55 2.83 -3.97 -10.93
N ASN A 56 3.87 -3.34 -11.48
CA ASN A 56 5.19 -3.20 -10.86
C ASN A 56 5.92 -1.95 -11.39
N GLN A 57 5.25 -0.81 -11.42
CA GLN A 57 5.82 0.47 -11.87
C GLN A 57 6.11 1.38 -10.69
N PRO A 58 7.15 2.25 -10.79
CA PRO A 58 7.51 3.17 -9.72
C PRO A 58 6.35 4.09 -9.37
N LEU A 59 6.23 4.40 -8.07
CA LEU A 59 5.29 5.38 -7.50
C LEU A 59 5.99 6.34 -6.52
N ASN A 60 7.32 6.34 -6.51
CA ASN A 60 8.12 7.01 -5.48
C ASN A 60 8.11 8.54 -5.58
N SER A 61 7.63 9.13 -6.69
CA SER A 61 7.42 10.57 -6.82
C SER A 61 6.04 11.05 -6.37
N TRP A 62 5.13 10.13 -6.05
CA TRP A 62 3.79 10.51 -5.59
C TRP A 62 3.82 11.21 -4.23
N ASN A 63 3.21 12.38 -4.16
CA ASN A 63 2.94 13.04 -2.90
C ASN A 63 1.62 12.53 -2.30
N VAL A 64 1.72 11.58 -1.38
CA VAL A 64 0.55 10.97 -0.71
C VAL A 64 0.20 11.63 0.64
N SER A 65 0.76 12.81 0.94
CA SER A 65 0.62 13.42 2.28
C SER A 65 -0.81 13.78 2.66
N ASN A 66 -1.74 13.87 1.71
CA ASN A 66 -3.15 14.20 1.94
C ASN A 66 -4.06 12.95 2.02
N VAL A 67 -3.52 11.77 1.75
CA VAL A 67 -4.28 10.51 1.74
C VAL A 67 -4.62 10.09 3.17
N LYS A 68 -5.88 9.73 3.39
CA LYS A 68 -6.41 9.25 4.67
C LYS A 68 -6.71 7.75 4.67
N ASP A 69 -7.01 7.17 3.51
CA ASP A 69 -7.38 5.77 3.35
C ASP A 69 -6.54 5.12 2.25
N MET A 70 -5.75 4.11 2.64
CA MET A 70 -4.96 3.25 1.77
C MET A 70 -5.36 1.76 1.91
N SER A 71 -6.53 1.49 2.50
CA SER A 71 -7.01 0.12 2.70
C SER A 71 -7.08 -0.61 1.36
N PHE A 72 -6.67 -1.88 1.34
CA PHE A 72 -6.60 -2.72 0.14
C PHE A 72 -5.74 -2.20 -1.03
N MET A 73 -4.98 -1.09 -0.91
CA MET A 73 -4.37 -0.41 -2.07
C MET A 73 -3.60 -1.32 -3.03
N PHE A 74 -2.83 -2.29 -2.51
CA PHE A 74 -2.08 -3.29 -3.26
C PHE A 74 -2.54 -4.73 -2.98
N TYR A 75 -3.78 -4.92 -2.52
CA TYR A 75 -4.36 -6.24 -2.23
C TYR A 75 -4.21 -7.18 -3.44
N GLY A 76 -3.45 -8.26 -3.31
CA GLY A 76 -3.22 -9.23 -4.38
C GLY A 76 -2.48 -8.68 -5.60
N ALA A 77 -1.78 -7.55 -5.49
CA ALA A 77 -0.87 -7.02 -6.52
C ALA A 77 0.45 -7.83 -6.51
N LYS A 78 0.36 -9.08 -6.95
CA LYS A 78 1.39 -10.12 -6.72
C LYS A 78 2.80 -9.74 -7.15
N SER A 79 2.95 -8.97 -8.23
CA SER A 79 4.25 -8.60 -8.80
C SER A 79 4.83 -7.30 -8.24
N PHE A 80 4.05 -6.54 -7.46
CA PHE A 80 4.45 -5.21 -7.00
C PHE A 80 5.61 -5.29 -6.01
N ASN A 81 6.73 -4.62 -6.33
CA ASN A 81 7.92 -4.58 -5.48
C ASN A 81 8.72 -3.29 -5.71
N GLN A 82 8.04 -2.13 -5.64
CA GLN A 82 8.63 -0.81 -5.90
C GLN A 82 8.82 0.00 -4.62
N PRO A 83 9.85 0.84 -4.53
CA PRO A 83 10.18 1.55 -3.30
C PRO A 83 9.08 2.56 -2.93
N LEU A 84 8.62 2.49 -1.67
CA LEU A 84 7.61 3.38 -1.11
C LEU A 84 8.09 4.13 0.15
N ASN A 85 9.35 3.92 0.57
CA ASN A 85 9.86 4.45 1.83
C ASN A 85 9.89 6.01 1.89
N SER A 86 9.80 6.68 0.74
CA SER A 86 9.73 8.15 0.62
C SER A 86 8.32 8.72 0.87
N TRP A 87 7.29 7.88 0.92
CA TRP A 87 5.93 8.34 1.11
C TRP A 87 5.72 8.91 2.52
N ASN A 88 5.13 10.10 2.59
CA ASN A 88 4.64 10.67 3.85
C ASN A 88 3.23 10.14 4.14
N VAL A 89 3.16 9.07 4.94
CA VAL A 89 1.90 8.42 5.33
C VAL A 89 1.33 8.93 6.66
N SER A 90 1.85 10.04 7.19
CA SER A 90 1.50 10.50 8.55
C SER A 90 0.04 10.91 8.74
N ASN A 91 -0.73 11.12 7.66
CA ASN A 91 -2.16 11.43 7.72
C ASN A 91 -3.08 10.23 7.45
N VAL A 92 -2.52 9.05 7.16
CA VAL A 92 -3.29 7.85 6.87
C VAL A 92 -3.89 7.29 8.16
N LYS A 93 -5.17 6.90 8.08
CA LYS A 93 -5.95 6.30 9.17
C LYS A 93 -6.17 4.80 8.98
N ASP A 94 -6.41 4.36 7.75
CA ASP A 94 -6.66 2.95 7.44
C ASP A 94 -5.64 2.41 6.42
N MET A 95 -4.93 1.35 6.83
CA MET A 95 -4.01 0.55 6.01
C MET A 95 -4.39 -0.94 5.99
N SER A 96 -5.61 -1.29 6.42
CA SER A 96 -6.08 -2.67 6.45
C SER A 96 -5.96 -3.31 5.07
N PHE A 97 -5.47 -4.54 5.04
CA PHE A 97 -5.26 -5.33 3.83
C PHE A 97 -4.37 -4.69 2.74
N MET A 98 -3.64 -3.60 3.02
CA MET A 98 -2.94 -2.80 2.00
C MET A 98 -1.99 -3.62 1.13
N PHE A 99 -1.23 -4.55 1.72
CA PHE A 99 -0.30 -5.46 1.03
C PHE A 99 -0.71 -6.93 1.15
N TYR A 100 -1.96 -7.21 1.50
CA TYR A 100 -2.45 -8.58 1.63
C TYR A 100 -2.23 -9.35 0.32
N GLY A 101 -1.50 -10.46 0.35
CA GLY A 101 -1.19 -11.25 -0.83
C GLY A 101 -0.35 -10.52 -1.89
N ALA A 102 0.34 -9.43 -1.56
CA ALA A 102 1.36 -8.81 -2.41
C ALA A 102 2.66 -9.63 -2.34
N GLU A 103 2.63 -10.83 -2.95
CA GLU A 103 3.60 -11.90 -2.73
C GLU A 103 5.07 -11.50 -2.94
N SER A 104 5.36 -10.57 -3.87
CA SER A 104 6.72 -10.13 -4.20
C SER A 104 7.21 -8.91 -3.41
N PHE A 105 6.34 -8.24 -2.66
CA PHE A 105 6.70 -6.97 -2.02
C PHE A 105 7.70 -7.19 -0.89
N ASN A 106 8.86 -6.54 -0.96
CA ASN A 106 9.91 -6.62 0.07
C ASN A 106 10.74 -5.33 0.15
N GLN A 107 10.10 -4.18 -0.01
CA GLN A 107 10.77 -2.88 0.05
C GLN A 107 10.72 -2.30 1.47
N PRO A 108 11.76 -1.57 1.90
CA PRO A 108 11.81 -0.98 3.23
C PRO A 108 10.65 0.01 3.44
N LEU A 109 10.07 -0.01 4.63
CA LEU A 109 9.01 0.91 5.10
C LEU A 109 9.35 1.54 6.46
N ASN A 110 10.60 1.39 6.91
CA ASN A 110 11.03 1.78 8.26
C ASN A 110 10.99 3.31 8.50
N SER A 111 10.90 4.12 7.44
CA SER A 111 10.77 5.58 7.53
C SER A 111 9.33 6.08 7.62
N TRP A 112 8.33 5.19 7.48
CA TRP A 112 6.93 5.57 7.60
C TRP A 112 6.57 5.99 9.02
N ASN A 113 5.97 7.17 9.16
CA ASN A 113 5.32 7.56 10.41
C ASN A 113 3.89 7.03 10.43
N VAL A 114 3.67 5.94 11.17
CA VAL A 114 2.36 5.29 11.30
C VAL A 114 1.62 5.65 12.59
N SER A 115 2.06 6.68 13.33
CA SER A 115 1.50 7.02 14.65
C SER A 115 0.04 7.45 14.64
N ASN A 116 -0.53 7.75 13.46
CA ASN A 116 -1.92 8.16 13.29
C ASN A 116 -2.81 7.05 12.71
N VAL A 117 -2.24 5.90 12.34
CA VAL A 117 -2.99 4.77 11.76
C VAL A 117 -3.80 4.10 12.86
N GLU A 118 -5.07 3.84 12.57
CA GLU A 118 -6.05 3.25 13.48
C GLU A 118 -6.32 1.78 13.10
N ASN A 119 -6.16 1.41 11.83
CA ASN A 119 -6.44 0.05 11.35
C ASN A 119 -5.32 -0.50 10.45
N MET A 120 -4.76 -1.65 10.84
CA MET A 120 -3.76 -2.41 10.07
C MET A 120 -4.13 -3.90 9.94
N TRP A 121 -5.41 -4.25 10.08
CA TRP A 121 -5.87 -5.64 9.97
C TRP A 121 -5.31 -6.29 8.70
N SER A 122 -4.57 -7.40 8.87
CA SER A 122 -4.09 -8.24 7.76
C SER A 122 -3.25 -7.49 6.72
N MET A 123 -2.63 -6.37 7.09
CA MET A 123 -1.92 -5.49 6.16
C MET A 123 -0.85 -6.22 5.32
N PHE A 124 -0.10 -7.16 5.91
CA PHE A 124 0.94 -7.94 5.24
C PHE A 124 0.63 -9.43 5.16
N ALA A 125 -0.61 -9.84 5.45
CA ALA A 125 -0.94 -11.26 5.43
C ALA A 125 -0.75 -11.85 4.01
N GLY A 126 -0.04 -12.97 3.90
CA GLY A 126 0.32 -13.58 2.62
C GLY A 126 1.32 -12.77 1.77
N ALA A 127 1.94 -11.72 2.29
CA ALA A 127 3.07 -11.03 1.65
C ALA A 127 4.34 -11.88 1.80
N LYS A 128 4.43 -12.96 1.02
CA LYS A 128 5.40 -14.06 1.19
C LYS A 128 6.87 -13.63 1.20
N SER A 129 7.21 -12.54 0.54
CA SER A 129 8.59 -12.04 0.47
C SER A 129 8.90 -10.97 1.52
N PHE A 130 7.91 -10.45 2.23
CA PHE A 130 8.08 -9.28 3.09
C PHE A 130 8.77 -9.63 4.40
N ASN A 131 10.03 -9.22 4.55
CA ASN A 131 10.85 -9.49 5.74
C ASN A 131 11.66 -8.24 6.15
N GLN A 132 11.01 -7.08 6.13
CA GLN A 132 11.65 -5.79 6.44
C GLN A 132 11.55 -5.46 7.92
N ASN A 133 12.53 -4.72 8.44
CA ASN A 133 12.54 -4.29 9.82
C ASN A 133 11.53 -3.14 10.04
N LEU A 134 10.55 -3.37 10.93
CA LEU A 134 9.52 -2.39 11.32
C LEU A 134 9.61 -1.98 12.80
N ASP A 135 10.73 -2.25 13.48
CA ASP A 135 10.91 -1.94 14.91
C ASP A 135 10.75 -0.45 15.24
N SER A 136 10.95 0.44 14.26
CA SER A 136 10.83 1.90 14.41
C SER A 136 9.39 2.40 14.43
N TRP A 137 8.41 1.57 14.08
CA TRP A 137 7.02 1.99 13.99
C TRP A 137 6.41 2.25 15.38
N ASN A 138 5.79 3.41 15.53
CA ASN A 138 4.92 3.70 16.67
C ASN A 138 3.48 3.30 16.34
N VAL A 139 3.01 2.18 16.90
CA VAL A 139 1.67 1.64 16.68
C VAL A 139 0.68 1.94 17.82
N SER A 140 0.96 2.92 18.68
CA SER A 140 0.15 3.21 19.86
C SER A 140 -1.32 3.57 19.57
N SER A 141 -1.60 4.07 18.37
CA SER A 141 -2.96 4.46 17.95
C SER A 141 -3.70 3.36 17.20
N VAL A 142 -3.07 2.21 16.92
CA VAL A 142 -3.70 1.17 16.12
C VAL A 142 -4.69 0.38 16.98
N GLU A 143 -5.95 0.38 16.57
CA GLU A 143 -7.06 -0.30 17.24
C GLU A 143 -7.14 -1.78 16.83
N SER A 144 -6.98 -2.09 15.54
CA SER A 144 -6.95 -3.47 15.00
C SER A 144 -5.66 -3.79 14.23
N MET A 145 -5.00 -4.87 14.64
CA MET A 145 -3.78 -5.44 14.01
C MET A 145 -3.89 -6.96 13.82
N ASP A 146 -5.12 -7.49 13.83
CA ASP A 146 -5.36 -8.92 13.74
C ASP A 146 -4.78 -9.47 12.44
N ASP A 147 -4.15 -10.64 12.51
CA ASP A 147 -3.55 -11.32 11.37
C ASP A 147 -2.55 -10.47 10.54
N ILE A 148 -2.01 -9.36 11.06
CA ILE A 148 -1.18 -8.41 10.27
C ILE A 148 -0.05 -9.08 9.47
N PHE A 149 0.57 -10.13 10.04
CA PHE A 149 1.67 -10.88 9.43
C PHE A 149 1.32 -12.32 9.05
N LYS A 150 0.05 -12.73 9.11
CA LYS A 150 -0.35 -14.12 8.86
C LYS A 150 0.17 -14.62 7.51
N ASP A 151 0.77 -15.81 7.47
CA ASP A 151 1.37 -16.40 6.26
C ASP A 151 2.46 -15.52 5.59
N SER A 152 3.16 -14.70 6.37
CA SER A 152 4.35 -13.93 5.94
C SER A 152 5.58 -14.27 6.80
N PRO A 153 6.81 -13.96 6.36
CA PRO A 153 8.03 -14.18 7.15
C PRO A 153 8.01 -13.51 8.53
N LEU A 154 7.32 -12.38 8.68
CA LEU A 154 7.19 -11.66 9.94
C LEU A 154 6.20 -12.32 10.93
N GLN A 155 5.48 -13.37 10.53
CA GLN A 155 4.67 -14.16 11.47
C GLN A 155 5.57 -14.81 12.53
N ASP A 156 6.70 -15.37 12.10
CA ASP A 156 7.64 -16.08 12.96
C ASP A 156 8.71 -15.14 13.55
N ASN A 157 8.93 -13.99 12.92
CA ASN A 157 9.88 -12.97 13.36
C ASN A 157 9.25 -11.57 13.36
N PRO A 158 8.24 -11.31 14.22
CA PRO A 158 7.52 -10.05 14.22
C PRO A 158 8.36 -8.91 14.83
N PRO A 159 8.03 -7.64 14.52
CA PRO A 159 8.66 -6.48 15.15
C PRO A 159 8.48 -6.46 16.68
N LYS A 160 9.40 -5.79 17.39
CA LYS A 160 9.42 -5.73 18.87
C LYS A 160 8.14 -5.21 19.52
N TRP A 161 7.33 -4.43 18.80
CA TRP A 161 6.08 -3.88 19.32
C TRP A 161 4.90 -4.86 19.22
N TYR A 162 4.99 -5.94 18.42
CA TYR A 162 3.85 -6.82 18.11
C TYR A 162 3.31 -7.60 19.32
N ASN A 163 4.20 -8.13 20.16
CA ASN A 163 3.83 -8.95 21.32
C ASN A 163 3.73 -8.16 22.64
N LYS A 164 3.64 -6.82 22.56
CA LYS A 164 3.49 -6.01 23.77
C LYS A 164 2.00 -5.95 24.17
N PRO A 165 1.66 -6.13 25.46
CA PRO A 165 0.33 -5.80 25.95
C PRO A 165 0.02 -4.34 25.60
N LYS A 166 -1.19 -4.09 25.07
CA LYS A 166 -1.71 -2.72 24.94
C LYS A 166 -1.98 -2.12 26.31
#